data_AF-A0A453KHX5-F1
#
_entry.id   AF-A0A453KHX5-F1
#
_cell.length_a   1.000
_cell.length_b   1.000
_cell.length_c   1.000
_cell.angle_alpha   90.00
_cell.angle_beta   90.00
_cell.angle_gamma   90.00
#
_symmetry.space_group_name_H-M   'P 1'
#
loop_
_entity.id
_entity.type
_entity.pdbx_description
1 polymer ?
#
loop_
_entity_poly.entity_id
_entity_poly.type
_entity_poly.pdbx_seq_one_letter_code
_entity_poly.pdbx_strand_id
1 'polypeptide(L)'
;DESEAYLLVLDTRTKEFSTSIKLLASMREQYDRNMRVMRSEDGELWILGMAWRALALHIWHLDRSRSRKGRWVREEVHELATFQGVIELFVDGNGGSTRIMDACEGVVFLKQFGSDWVYAVSLEDRRVVKLPHKRFSSGPALASPSRSVGLFALQIWCLLIP
;
A
#
# COMPACT_ATOMS: atom_id res chain seq x y z
N ASP A 1 13.39 20.30 14.54
CA ASP A 1 12.11 19.73 15.00
C ASP A 1 12.03 18.27 14.62
N GLU A 2 12.50 17.42 15.53
CA GLU A 2 12.53 15.97 15.34
C GLU A 2 11.32 15.33 16.02
N SER A 3 10.11 15.63 15.56
CA SER A 3 8.95 14.87 16.03
C SER A 3 9.17 13.40 15.68
N GLU A 4 9.20 12.55 16.69
CA GLU A 4 9.33 11.12 16.50
C GLU A 4 8.05 10.62 15.84
N ALA A 5 8.16 10.10 14.61
CA ALA A 5 7.02 9.50 13.93
C ALA A 5 7.02 7.99 14.14
N TYR A 6 5.85 7.45 14.42
CA TYR A 6 5.64 6.02 14.55
C TYR A 6 4.51 5.57 13.64
N LEU A 7 4.68 4.41 13.02
CA LEU A 7 3.58 3.69 12.39
C LEU A 7 2.99 2.72 13.40
N LEU A 8 1.70 2.90 13.67
CA LEU A 8 0.88 2.01 14.50
C LEU A 8 -0.14 1.33 13.59
N VAL A 9 -0.18 0.00 13.63
CA VAL A 9 -1.14 -0.79 12.87
C VAL A 9 -2.15 -1.38 13.83
N LEU A 10 -3.43 -1.03 13.64
CA LEU A 10 -4.55 -1.61 14.37
C LEU A 10 -5.09 -2.81 13.63
N ASP A 11 -5.03 -3.99 14.24
CA ASP A 11 -5.78 -5.14 13.75
C ASP A 11 -7.25 -4.99 14.16
N THR A 12 -8.11 -4.68 13.19
CA THR A 12 -9.55 -4.46 13.44
C THR A 12 -10.30 -5.73 13.85
N ARG A 13 -9.75 -6.92 13.62
CA ARG A 13 -10.35 -8.21 14.04
C ARG A 13 -10.09 -8.47 15.51
N THR A 14 -8.84 -8.31 15.96
CA THR A 14 -8.45 -8.55 17.35
C THR A 14 -8.62 -7.32 18.24
N LYS A 15 -8.79 -6.13 17.65
CA LYS A 15 -8.77 -4.82 18.32
C LYS A 15 -7.44 -4.54 19.05
N GLU A 16 -6.36 -5.18 18.62
CA GLU A 16 -5.02 -4.99 19.18
C GLU A 16 -4.14 -4.18 18.23
N PHE A 17 -3.29 -3.32 18.79
CA PHE A 17 -2.22 -2.68 18.03
C PHE A 17 -1.01 -3.61 17.91
N SER A 18 -0.40 -3.65 16.73
CA SER A 18 0.92 -4.27 16.54
C SER A 18 2.00 -3.49 17.26
N THR A 19 3.21 -4.06 17.35
CA THR A 19 4.41 -3.29 17.67
C THR A 19 4.54 -2.08 16.74
N SER A 20 4.84 -0.91 17.32
CA SER A 20 5.04 0.33 16.57
C SER A 20 6.36 0.30 15.78
N ILE A 21 6.36 0.81 14.55
CA ILE A 21 7.58 1.03 13.78
C ILE A 21 8.02 2.48 13.95
N LYS A 22 9.23 2.73 14.42
CA LYS A 22 9.81 4.09 14.40
C LYS A 22 10.14 4.46 12.95
N LEU A 23 9.48 5.50 12.44
CA LEU A 23 9.72 6.05 11.11
C LEU A 23 10.83 7.09 11.18
N LEU A 24 12.05 6.64 10.84
CA LEU A 24 13.21 7.53 10.72
C LEU A 24 12.92 8.64 9.69
N ALA A 25 13.60 9.78 9.82
CA ALA A 25 13.45 10.90 8.88
C ALA A 25 13.66 10.47 7.41
N SER A 26 14.64 9.59 7.17
CA SER A 26 14.91 9.00 5.85
C SER A 26 13.73 8.17 5.33
N MET A 27 13.06 7.38 6.17
CA MET A 27 11.88 6.61 5.77
C MET A 27 10.69 7.52 5.47
N ARG A 28 10.51 8.58 6.27
CA ARG A 28 9.45 9.57 6.03
C ARG A 28 9.63 10.27 4.70
N GLU A 29 10.85 10.67 4.36
CA GLU A 29 11.16 11.25 3.06
C GLU A 29 11.01 10.22 1.92
N GLN A 30 11.51 9.00 2.14
CA GLN A 30 11.51 7.94 1.13
C GLN A 30 10.10 7.54 0.70
N TYR A 31 9.20 7.35 1.66
CA TYR A 31 7.82 6.96 1.36
C TYR A 31 6.91 8.17 1.20
N ASP A 32 7.23 9.35 1.73
CA ASP A 32 6.40 10.56 1.66
C ASP A 32 4.92 10.29 1.95
N ARG A 33 4.62 9.62 3.07
CA ARG A 33 3.25 9.20 3.46
C ARG A 33 2.57 8.20 2.51
N ASN A 34 3.32 7.59 1.59
CA ASN A 34 2.85 6.58 0.63
C ASN A 34 3.03 5.17 1.19
N MET A 35 2.40 4.91 2.33
CA MET A 35 2.36 3.61 2.97
C MET A 35 0.91 3.19 3.21
N ARG A 36 0.63 1.89 3.10
CA ARG A 36 -0.69 1.30 3.35
C ARG A 36 -0.54 0.01 4.13
N VAL A 37 -1.54 -0.29 4.95
CA VAL A 37 -1.68 -1.60 5.60
C VAL A 37 -2.68 -2.39 4.78
N MET A 38 -2.35 -3.63 4.46
CA MET A 38 -3.25 -4.57 3.80
C MET A 38 -3.32 -5.87 4.60
N ARG A 39 -4.25 -6.74 4.23
CA ARG A 39 -4.37 -8.07 4.80
C ARG A 39 -4.29 -9.09 3.68
N SER A 40 -3.45 -10.11 3.83
CA SER A 40 -3.38 -11.27 2.94
C SER A 40 -4.61 -12.17 3.12
N GLU A 41 -4.78 -13.12 2.19
CA GLU A 41 -5.87 -14.08 2.20
C GLU A 41 -5.84 -14.99 3.43
N ASP A 42 -4.64 -15.37 3.89
CA ASP A 42 -4.42 -16.11 5.15
C ASP A 42 -4.80 -15.29 6.40
N GLY A 43 -5.04 -14.00 6.24
CA GLY A 43 -5.46 -13.09 7.30
C GLY A 43 -4.31 -12.34 7.98
N GLU A 44 -3.06 -12.50 7.55
CA GLU A 44 -1.92 -11.77 8.11
C GLU A 44 -1.89 -10.30 7.63
N LEU A 45 -1.35 -9.42 8.49
CA LEU A 45 -1.26 -7.98 8.22
C LEU A 45 0.09 -7.63 7.61
N TRP A 46 0.06 -6.93 6.48
CA TRP A 46 1.26 -6.50 5.77
C TRP A 46 1.27 -4.98 5.63
N ILE A 47 2.46 -4.38 5.59
CA ILE A 47 2.62 -2.96 5.25
C ILE A 47 3.29 -2.85 3.90
N LEU A 48 2.64 -2.13 3.00
CA LEU A 48 3.16 -1.77 1.70
C LEU A 48 3.65 -0.33 1.73
N GLY A 49 4.88 -0.08 1.32
CA GLY A 49 5.45 1.25 1.14
C GLY A 49 5.95 1.44 -0.27
N MET A 50 5.63 2.58 -0.90
CA MET A 50 6.14 2.92 -2.22
C MET A 50 7.31 3.89 -2.10
N ALA A 51 8.52 3.40 -2.37
CA ALA A 51 9.73 4.20 -2.46
C ALA A 51 9.84 4.79 -3.87
N TRP A 52 9.12 5.89 -4.11
CA TRP A 52 8.97 6.47 -5.45
C TRP A 52 10.29 6.77 -6.16
N ARG A 53 11.26 7.39 -5.47
CA ARG A 53 12.56 7.71 -6.09
C ARG A 53 13.31 6.48 -6.59
N ALA A 54 13.11 5.34 -5.95
CA ALA A 54 13.71 4.06 -6.33
C ALA A 54 12.81 3.23 -7.25
N LEU A 55 11.60 3.71 -7.55
CA LEU A 55 10.57 2.96 -8.28
C LEU A 55 10.35 1.57 -7.69
N ALA A 56 10.31 1.48 -6.35
CA ALA A 56 10.26 0.20 -5.67
C ALA A 56 9.06 0.12 -4.71
N LEU A 57 8.40 -1.03 -4.70
CA LEU A 57 7.45 -1.40 -3.66
C LEU A 57 8.19 -2.20 -2.58
N HIS A 58 8.06 -1.77 -1.33
CA HIS A 58 8.60 -2.45 -0.17
C HIS A 58 7.45 -3.09 0.61
N ILE A 59 7.58 -4.39 0.91
CA ILE A 59 6.59 -5.15 1.67
C ILE A 59 7.21 -5.53 3.01
N TRP A 60 6.45 -5.27 4.07
CA TRP A 60 6.81 -5.61 5.43
C TRP A 60 5.78 -6.56 6.00
N HIS A 61 6.27 -7.62 6.64
CA HIS A 61 5.45 -8.64 7.28
C HIS A 61 5.60 -8.56 8.79
N LEU A 62 4.55 -8.98 9.50
CA LEU A 62 4.56 -9.03 10.95
C LEU A 62 5.08 -10.40 11.41
N ASP A 63 6.38 -10.50 11.69
CA ASP A 63 6.99 -11.73 12.23
C ASP A 63 6.57 -11.92 13.70
N ARG A 64 5.73 -12.93 13.94
CA ARG A 64 5.26 -13.34 15.28
C ARG A 64 5.99 -14.56 15.85
N SER A 65 7.02 -15.07 15.18
CA SER A 65 7.73 -16.30 15.58
C SER A 65 8.25 -16.28 17.02
N ARG A 66 8.57 -15.08 17.55
CA ARG A 66 9.14 -14.89 18.88
C ARG A 66 8.22 -14.20 19.90
N SER A 67 7.10 -13.63 19.47
CA SER A 67 6.16 -12.96 20.39
C SER A 67 4.78 -12.72 19.76
N ARG A 68 3.73 -12.69 20.59
CA ARG A 68 2.35 -12.36 20.16
C ARG A 68 2.22 -10.97 19.53
N LYS A 69 2.99 -9.97 20.01
CA LYS A 69 2.97 -8.61 19.46
C LYS A 69 3.62 -8.53 18.07
N GLY A 70 4.50 -9.48 17.76
CA GLY A 70 5.26 -9.53 16.52
C GLY A 70 6.25 -8.38 16.33
N ARG A 71 7.11 -8.51 15.33
CA ARG A 71 8.03 -7.48 14.87
C ARG A 71 7.84 -7.30 13.37
N TRP A 72 7.74 -6.05 12.93
CA TRP A 72 7.72 -5.76 11.51
C TRP A 72 9.10 -5.96 10.89
N VAL A 73 9.15 -6.77 9.84
CA VAL A 73 10.36 -7.08 9.07
C VAL A 73 10.10 -6.73 7.62
N ARG A 74 11.01 -5.95 7.01
CA ARG A 74 10.98 -5.71 5.57
C ARG A 74 11.54 -6.95 4.89
N GLU A 75 10.71 -7.60 4.10
CA GLU A 75 11.02 -8.91 3.50
C GLU A 75 11.23 -8.78 2.00
N GLU A 76 10.34 -8.06 1.33
CA GLU A 76 10.32 -8.02 -0.13
C GLU A 76 10.48 -6.61 -0.69
N VAL A 77 11.23 -6.53 -1.79
CA VAL A 77 11.43 -5.32 -2.57
C VAL A 77 11.18 -5.65 -4.04
N HIS A 78 10.15 -5.02 -4.61
CA HIS A 78 9.84 -5.15 -6.04
C HIS A 78 10.25 -3.89 -6.77
N GLU A 79 11.32 -3.98 -7.56
CA GLU A 79 11.74 -2.91 -8.46
C GLU A 79 10.82 -2.85 -9.68
N LEU A 80 9.93 -1.85 -9.71
CA LEU A 80 8.92 -1.69 -10.76
C LEU A 80 9.55 -1.44 -12.13
N ALA A 81 10.78 -0.92 -12.20
CA ALA A 81 11.51 -0.75 -13.45
C ALA A 81 11.67 -2.08 -14.24
N THR A 82 11.60 -3.22 -13.55
CA THR A 82 11.67 -4.56 -14.16
C THR A 82 10.33 -5.08 -14.67
N PHE A 83 9.22 -4.37 -14.41
CA PHE A 83 7.88 -4.85 -14.70
C PHE A 83 7.47 -4.50 -16.12
N GLN A 84 6.84 -5.45 -16.80
CA GLN A 84 6.27 -5.22 -18.12
C GLN A 84 5.15 -4.16 -18.04
N GLY A 85 5.21 -3.14 -18.91
CA GLY A 85 4.20 -2.08 -18.96
C GLY A 85 4.41 -0.97 -17.93
N VAL A 86 5.50 -0.98 -17.15
CA VAL A 86 5.79 0.09 -16.19
C VAL A 86 5.91 1.47 -16.85
N ILE A 87 6.31 1.55 -18.13
CA ILE A 87 6.39 2.81 -18.89
C ILE A 87 5.05 3.56 -18.90
N GLU A 88 3.92 2.86 -18.91
CA GLU A 88 2.58 3.45 -18.87
C GLU A 88 2.33 4.24 -17.57
N LEU A 89 2.97 3.86 -16.45
CA LEU A 89 2.91 4.61 -15.19
C LEU A 89 3.57 5.98 -15.28
N PHE A 90 4.42 6.25 -16.29
CA PHE A 90 5.17 7.50 -16.39
C PHE A 90 4.62 8.42 -17.48
N VAL A 91 4.16 7.84 -18.59
CA VAL A 91 3.68 8.59 -19.75
C VAL A 91 2.42 9.39 -19.41
N ASP A 92 1.53 8.85 -18.58
CA ASP A 92 0.19 9.40 -18.41
C ASP A 92 0.04 10.48 -17.34
N GLY A 93 0.93 10.58 -16.35
CA GLY A 93 0.67 11.45 -15.20
C GLY A 93 1.53 12.67 -15.10
N ASN A 94 2.12 13.16 -16.19
CA ASN A 94 2.59 14.54 -16.32
C ASN A 94 3.45 15.04 -15.14
N GLY A 95 4.32 14.18 -14.59
CA GLY A 95 5.19 14.52 -13.45
C GLY A 95 4.53 14.52 -12.06
N GLY A 96 3.27 14.09 -11.96
CA GLY A 96 2.55 13.94 -10.69
C GLY A 96 3.09 12.78 -9.84
N SER A 97 2.90 12.90 -8.52
CA SER A 97 3.29 11.84 -7.57
C SER A 97 2.43 10.58 -7.74
N THR A 98 3.06 9.41 -7.73
CA THR A 98 2.39 8.11 -7.74
C THR A 98 2.05 7.69 -6.31
N ARG A 99 0.79 7.33 -6.05
CA ARG A 99 0.25 6.95 -4.74
C ARG A 99 -0.33 5.54 -4.77
N ILE A 100 -0.18 4.81 -3.67
CA ILE A 100 -0.89 3.56 -3.43
C ILE A 100 -2.34 3.89 -3.08
N MET A 101 -3.25 3.47 -3.95
CA MET A 101 -4.69 3.61 -3.74
C MET A 101 -5.19 2.51 -2.82
N ASP A 102 -4.86 1.27 -3.16
CA ASP A 102 -5.28 0.06 -2.48
C ASP A 102 -4.31 -1.08 -2.81
N ALA A 103 -4.40 -2.18 -2.08
CA ALA A 103 -3.63 -3.40 -2.34
C ALA A 103 -4.36 -4.64 -1.82
N CYS A 104 -4.22 -5.73 -2.56
CA CYS A 104 -4.62 -7.08 -2.16
C CYS A 104 -3.46 -8.04 -2.43
N GLU A 105 -3.61 -9.31 -2.07
CA GLU A 105 -2.57 -10.30 -2.28
C GLU A 105 -2.15 -10.35 -3.76
N GLY A 106 -0.84 -10.25 -4.01
CA GLY A 106 -0.24 -10.24 -5.34
C GLY A 106 -0.50 -9.00 -6.21
N VAL A 107 -1.40 -8.08 -5.83
CA VAL A 107 -1.78 -6.93 -6.69
C VAL A 107 -1.80 -5.62 -5.92
N VAL A 108 -1.11 -4.62 -6.46
CA VAL A 108 -1.08 -3.24 -5.92
C VAL A 108 -1.72 -2.27 -6.90
N PHE A 109 -2.64 -1.45 -6.42
CA PHE A 109 -3.28 -0.41 -7.23
C PHE A 109 -2.58 0.94 -7.01
N LEU A 110 -1.98 1.46 -8.08
CA LEU A 110 -1.28 2.73 -8.09
C LEU A 110 -2.09 3.79 -8.85
N LYS A 111 -2.00 5.03 -8.39
CA LYS A 111 -2.56 6.20 -9.07
C LYS A 111 -1.50 7.28 -9.17
N GLN A 112 -1.22 7.72 -10.39
CA GLN A 112 -0.48 8.96 -10.60
C GLN A 112 -1.45 10.15 -10.55
N PHE A 113 -1.12 11.17 -9.75
CA PHE A 113 -1.93 12.38 -9.65
C PHE A 113 -1.95 13.11 -11.00
N GLY A 114 -3.14 13.40 -11.54
CA GLY A 114 -3.32 14.02 -12.86
C GLY A 114 -3.62 13.05 -14.02
N SER A 115 -3.38 11.75 -13.85
CA SER A 115 -3.79 10.73 -14.82
C SER A 115 -5.30 10.41 -14.68
N ASP A 116 -5.95 9.92 -15.74
CA ASP A 116 -7.32 9.37 -15.68
C ASP A 116 -7.35 7.85 -15.47
N TRP A 117 -6.20 7.27 -15.14
CA TRP A 117 -6.01 5.84 -15.04
C TRP A 117 -5.55 5.44 -13.65
N VAL A 118 -6.01 4.27 -13.21
CA VAL A 118 -5.40 3.50 -12.11
C VAL A 118 -4.60 2.37 -12.74
N TYR A 119 -3.52 1.97 -12.09
CA TYR A 119 -2.65 0.92 -12.59
C TYR A 119 -2.67 -0.23 -11.61
N ALA A 120 -3.08 -1.41 -12.07
CA ALA A 120 -2.93 -2.64 -11.32
C ALA A 120 -1.53 -3.20 -11.58
N VAL A 121 -0.75 -3.36 -10.52
CA VAL A 121 0.60 -3.94 -10.56
C VAL A 121 0.48 -5.37 -10.03
N SER A 122 0.58 -6.36 -10.92
CA SER A 122 0.72 -7.76 -10.54
C SER A 122 2.17 -8.02 -10.14
N LEU A 123 2.39 -8.32 -8.87
CA LEU A 123 3.70 -8.62 -8.30
C LEU A 123 4.23 -9.97 -8.79
N GLU A 124 3.33 -10.95 -8.93
CA GLU A 124 3.64 -12.31 -9.41
C GLU A 124 3.99 -12.30 -10.90
N ASP A 125 3.11 -11.74 -11.75
CA ASP A 125 3.33 -11.70 -13.19
C ASP A 125 4.34 -10.63 -13.61
N ARG A 126 4.80 -9.80 -12.66
CA ARG A 126 5.67 -8.64 -12.87
C ARG A 126 5.16 -7.74 -14.00
N ARG A 127 3.87 -7.40 -13.94
CA ARG A 127 3.17 -6.66 -14.99
C ARG A 127 2.37 -5.51 -14.43
N VAL A 128 2.32 -4.42 -15.19
CA VAL A 128 1.47 -3.27 -14.94
C VAL A 128 0.36 -3.23 -15.97
N VAL A 129 -0.89 -3.17 -15.50
CA VAL A 129 -2.09 -3.09 -16.33
C VAL A 129 -2.79 -1.75 -16.05
N LYS A 130 -3.01 -1.00 -17.12
CA LYS A 130 -3.73 0.28 -17.10
C LYS A 130 -5.24 0.02 -17.04
N LEU A 131 -5.90 0.58 -16.04
CA LEU A 131 -7.33 0.43 -15.77
C LEU A 131 -8.04 1.78 -15.85
N PRO A 132 -9.21 1.85 -16.51
CA PRO A 132 -9.97 3.10 -16.61
C PRO A 132 -10.43 3.54 -15.22
N HIS A 133 -10.16 4.80 -14.87
CA HIS A 133 -10.63 5.40 -13.63
C HIS A 133 -11.48 6.63 -13.97
N LYS A 134 -12.81 6.47 -13.96
CA LYS A 134 -13.72 7.60 -14.16
C LYS A 134 -13.42 8.66 -13.10
N ARG A 135 -13.16 9.91 -13.52
CA ARG A 135 -13.13 11.07 -12.61
C ARG A 135 -14.50 11.13 -11.93
N PHE A 136 -14.58 10.65 -10.69
CA PHE A 136 -15.77 10.65 -9.84
C PHE A 136 -17.05 10.07 -10.48
N SER A 137 -17.37 8.82 -10.14
CA SER A 137 -18.75 8.54 -9.73
C SER A 137 -18.78 8.56 -8.21
N SER A 138 -19.26 9.66 -7.63
CA SER A 138 -19.75 9.67 -6.26
C SER A 138 -20.95 8.72 -6.19
N GLY A 139 -20.70 7.47 -5.82
CA GLY A 139 -21.69 6.43 -5.61
C GLY A 139 -21.07 5.36 -4.72
N PRO A 140 -21.87 4.62 -3.94
CA PRO A 140 -21.34 3.57 -3.07
C PRO A 140 -20.47 2.63 -3.90
N ALA A 141 -19.33 2.21 -3.32
CA ALA A 141 -18.48 1.18 -3.90
C ALA A 141 -19.37 0.04 -4.40
N LEU A 142 -19.17 -0.34 -5.66
CA LEU A 142 -19.90 -1.37 -6.38
C LEU A 142 -20.42 -2.45 -5.43
N ALA A 143 -21.74 -2.57 -5.32
CA ALA A 143 -22.35 -3.75 -4.71
C ALA A 143 -21.90 -4.96 -5.55
N SER A 144 -21.21 -5.88 -4.88
CA SER A 144 -20.74 -7.14 -5.43
C SER A 144 -21.84 -7.88 -6.21
N PRO A 145 -21.59 -8.38 -7.44
CA PRO A 145 -22.40 -9.47 -7.96
C PRO A 145 -21.98 -10.74 -7.22
N SER A 146 -22.71 -11.03 -6.14
CA SER A 146 -22.94 -12.37 -5.59
C SER A 146 -21.80 -13.40 -5.78
N ARG A 147 -20.82 -13.37 -4.87
CA ARG A 147 -20.22 -14.53 -4.19
C ARG A 147 -19.11 -14.02 -3.25
N SER A 148 -19.51 -13.77 -2.01
CA SER A 148 -18.71 -13.97 -0.80
C SER A 148 -17.18 -13.83 -0.92
N VAL A 149 -16.69 -12.59 -1.05
CA VAL A 149 -15.37 -12.20 -0.56
C VAL A 149 -15.52 -10.82 0.06
N GLY A 150 -15.51 -10.76 1.39
CA GLY A 150 -15.70 -9.52 2.13
C GLY A 150 -14.50 -8.60 1.95
N LEU A 151 -14.60 -7.61 1.07
CA LEU A 151 -13.76 -6.42 1.12
C LEU A 151 -14.13 -5.62 2.37
N PHE A 152 -13.46 -5.92 3.48
CA PHE A 152 -13.49 -5.07 4.66
C PHE A 152 -12.60 -3.86 4.40
N ALA A 153 -13.21 -2.69 4.22
CA ALA A 153 -12.51 -1.41 4.23
C ALA A 153 -11.73 -1.29 5.56
N LEU A 154 -10.40 -1.41 5.50
CA LEU A 154 -9.54 -1.17 6.65
C LEU A 154 -9.40 0.34 6.82
N GLN A 155 -10.13 0.90 7.77
CA GLN A 155 -10.08 2.32 8.09
C GLN A 155 -8.77 2.61 8.84
N ILE A 156 -7.76 3.14 8.13
CA ILE A 156 -6.47 3.54 8.71
C ILE A 156 -6.63 4.92 9.36
N TRP A 157 -6.39 5.01 10.67
CA TRP A 157 -6.16 6.27 11.36
C TRP A 157 -4.65 6.52 11.42
N CYS A 158 -4.14 7.39 10.55
CA CYS A 158 -2.84 8.02 10.76
C CYS A 158 -3.03 9.14 11.79
N LEU A 159 -2.85 8.83 13.08
CA LEU A 159 -2.72 9.85 14.11
C LEU A 159 -1.29 10.39 14.07
N LEU A 160 -1.10 11.55 13.44
CA LEU A 160 0.06 12.41 13.72
C LEU A 160 -0.20 13.03 15.10
N ILE A 161 0.39 12.45 16.15
CA ILE A 161 0.40 13.07 17.47
C ILE A 161 1.54 14.10 17.46
N PRO A 162 1.26 15.40 17.65
CA PRO A 162 2.28 16.45 17.70
C PRO A 162 3.21 16.32 18.91
#